data_AF-A0A7K4EEV0-F1
#
_entry.id   AF-A0A7K4EEV0-F1
#
_cell.length_a   1.000
_cell.length_b   1.000
_cell.length_c   1.000
_cell.angle_alpha   90.00
_cell.angle_beta   90.00
_cell.angle_gamma   90.00
#
_symmetry.space_group_name_H-M   'P 1'
#
loop_
_entity.id
_entity.type
_entity.pdbx_description
1 polymer ?
#
loop_
_entity_poly.entity_id
_entity_poly.type
_entity_poly.pdbx_seq_one_letter_code
_entity_poly.pdbx_strand_id
1 'polypeptide(L)'
;MALITLGAALIGCTSTERVMTPYEEELAVDSPNAVNFHSMLYFPSGTALHYPGYVVALEKSPQAIIGGPKFNPRASFLDANASYFKGEDGSYNTTREHIERFQGSDWKAMFVSHILKNDIYQDTSVSYFAKSHCFVYNAYAARRLAGTSTDHDLRKISDWNACKTSMNLEEHPVRLNQLYEYGRPALDALQLNLIQDLRGDRYTHVLIVVMGWNTAQDEAIRNINDITGNLMAAAEEARGAQINDLATSPKPEKVSKSRFRPLVIGVTWPSFWTNSFTNFFSYGNKANDADEIGLSWLNKLINQTVPNALDASGSQARVVAIGHSFGARAMTRALFSSPALDPGSDGPKSRVDLAIGLQGAVSINRFMPGKGIEGAPYRDFAKLGKTHIALTASQYDGAAGGRVFWYDPSGSIKSWHLACDGRDAQMAATFDCLTASDTSASPGGGFSLCKAGDDRCSTTPVSQGKVSYIDASNGITQFNSPGSGGGAHSDIYRLPMGRLLWRLVEEYALAP
;
A
#
# COMPACT_ATOMS: atom_id res chain seq x y z
N MET A 1 26.47 -54.61 37.18
CA MET A 1 25.22 -54.81 36.41
C MET A 1 24.35 -53.59 36.62
N ALA A 2 24.21 -52.76 35.57
CA ALA A 2 23.16 -51.75 35.33
C ALA A 2 23.75 -50.66 34.43
N LEU A 3 23.77 -50.92 33.12
CA LEU A 3 23.84 -49.88 32.11
C LEU A 3 22.41 -49.35 31.97
N ILE A 4 22.16 -48.09 32.34
CA ILE A 4 20.92 -47.40 32.02
C ILE A 4 21.22 -46.51 30.82
N THR A 5 20.86 -47.00 29.64
CA THR A 5 20.76 -46.22 28.40
C THR A 5 19.50 -45.35 28.50
N LEU A 6 19.68 -44.05 28.77
CA LEU A 6 18.63 -43.06 28.53
C LEU A 6 18.57 -42.80 27.02
N GLY A 7 17.61 -43.42 26.35
CA GLY A 7 17.26 -43.09 24.97
C GLY A 7 16.63 -41.69 24.92
N ALA A 8 17.36 -40.73 24.35
CA ALA A 8 16.80 -39.45 23.96
C ALA A 8 15.93 -39.66 22.71
N ALA A 9 14.61 -39.75 22.89
CA ALA A 9 13.65 -39.62 21.82
C ALA A 9 13.47 -38.13 21.49
N LEU A 10 14.42 -37.55 20.74
CA LEU A 10 14.18 -36.33 19.99
C LEU A 10 13.42 -36.73 18.73
N ILE A 11 12.10 -36.87 18.85
CA ILE A 11 11.21 -36.87 17.69
C ILE A 11 11.28 -35.44 17.14
N GLY A 12 12.20 -35.24 16.20
CA GLY A 12 12.26 -34.02 15.41
C GLY A 12 10.91 -33.83 14.74
N CYS A 13 10.29 -32.67 14.94
CA CYS A 13 9.22 -32.21 14.08
C CYS A 13 9.83 -32.09 12.68
N THR A 14 9.62 -33.09 11.83
CA THR A 14 9.89 -32.94 10.40
C THR A 14 8.94 -31.86 9.91
N SER A 15 9.48 -30.71 9.51
CA SER A 15 8.67 -29.72 8.81
C SER A 15 8.10 -30.39 7.58
N THR A 16 6.77 -30.52 7.51
CA THR A 16 6.09 -31.00 6.31
C THR A 16 6.46 -30.06 5.15
N GLU A 17 7.10 -30.63 4.13
CA GLU A 17 7.48 -29.91 2.91
C GLU A 17 6.23 -29.29 2.26
N ARG A 18 6.34 -28.03 1.81
CA ARG A 18 5.24 -27.34 1.14
C ARG A 18 5.38 -27.52 -0.36
N VAL A 19 4.26 -27.47 -1.08
CA VAL A 19 4.24 -27.66 -2.54
C VAL A 19 5.11 -26.63 -3.30
N MET A 20 5.33 -25.44 -2.74
CA MET A 20 6.17 -24.40 -3.33
C MET A 20 7.62 -24.39 -2.82
N THR A 21 8.00 -25.23 -1.85
CA THR A 21 9.33 -25.20 -1.22
C THR A 21 10.49 -25.15 -2.25
N PRO A 22 10.52 -26.00 -3.30
CA PRO A 22 11.61 -25.94 -4.28
C PRO A 22 11.71 -24.61 -5.04
N TYR A 23 10.56 -23.94 -5.25
CA TYR A 23 10.47 -22.67 -5.95
C TYR A 23 10.90 -21.51 -5.04
N GLU A 24 10.49 -21.56 -3.78
CA GLU A 24 10.85 -20.61 -2.75
C GLU A 24 12.37 -20.62 -2.50
N GLU A 25 12.99 -21.79 -2.46
CA GLU A 25 14.44 -21.96 -2.28
C GLU A 25 15.23 -21.39 -3.45
N GLU A 26 14.82 -21.68 -4.70
CA GLU A 26 15.46 -21.13 -5.91
C GLU A 26 15.42 -19.60 -5.96
N LEU A 27 14.39 -18.98 -5.38
CA LEU A 27 14.26 -17.52 -5.27
C LEU A 27 14.83 -16.97 -3.96
N ALA A 28 15.32 -17.82 -3.05
CA ALA A 28 15.75 -17.47 -1.69
C ALA A 28 14.69 -16.66 -0.91
N VAL A 29 13.44 -17.11 -1.02
CA VAL A 29 12.23 -16.61 -0.32
C VAL A 29 11.56 -17.70 0.53
N ASP A 30 12.32 -18.74 0.90
CA ASP A 30 11.91 -19.93 1.65
C ASP A 30 11.88 -19.76 3.18
N SER A 31 12.39 -18.63 3.69
CA SER A 31 12.41 -18.38 5.13
C SER A 31 11.00 -18.42 5.74
N PRO A 32 10.83 -18.82 7.03
CA PRO A 32 9.51 -18.93 7.67
C PRO A 32 8.64 -17.68 7.60
N ASN A 33 9.26 -16.51 7.40
CA ASN A 33 8.60 -15.24 7.23
C ASN A 33 8.30 -14.91 5.76
N ALA A 34 9.20 -15.25 4.84
CA ALA A 34 9.10 -14.89 3.42
C ALA A 34 7.96 -15.64 2.71
N VAL A 35 7.74 -16.89 3.12
CA VAL A 35 6.73 -17.82 2.59
C VAL A 35 5.30 -17.34 2.74
N ASN A 36 5.07 -16.44 3.70
CA ASN A 36 3.76 -15.86 3.95
C ASN A 36 3.42 -14.71 2.98
N PHE A 37 4.35 -14.27 2.12
CA PHE A 37 4.15 -13.15 1.19
C PHE A 37 3.69 -13.54 -0.21
N HIS A 38 3.51 -14.84 -0.44
CA HIS A 38 2.96 -15.38 -1.68
C HIS A 38 1.86 -16.42 -1.41
N SER A 39 1.09 -16.23 -0.34
CA SER A 39 -0.04 -17.12 0.03
C SER A 39 -1.10 -17.23 -1.06
N MET A 40 -1.25 -16.23 -1.93
CA MET A 40 -2.13 -16.29 -3.10
C MET A 40 -1.68 -17.30 -4.14
N LEU A 41 -0.41 -17.72 -4.15
CA LEU A 41 0.08 -18.80 -5.01
C LEU A 41 -0.34 -20.17 -4.50
N TYR A 42 -0.57 -20.31 -3.18
CA TYR A 42 -1.09 -21.52 -2.56
C TYR A 42 -2.62 -21.59 -2.63
N PHE A 43 -3.30 -20.48 -2.31
CA PHE A 43 -4.74 -20.46 -2.10
C PHE A 43 -5.41 -19.27 -2.81
N PRO A 44 -5.31 -19.14 -4.15
CA PRO A 44 -5.80 -17.94 -4.85
C PRO A 44 -7.31 -17.71 -4.72
N SER A 45 -8.11 -18.76 -4.50
CA SER A 45 -9.54 -18.63 -4.24
C SER A 45 -9.87 -18.21 -2.80
N GLY A 46 -9.02 -18.57 -1.83
CA GLY A 46 -9.22 -18.24 -0.41
C GLY A 46 -8.64 -16.86 -0.05
N THR A 47 -7.49 -16.53 -0.63
CA THR A 47 -6.79 -15.26 -0.46
C THR A 47 -7.05 -14.36 -1.66
N ALA A 48 -8.27 -13.83 -1.77
CA ALA A 48 -8.72 -13.04 -2.90
C ALA A 48 -9.32 -11.70 -2.47
N LEU A 49 -9.27 -10.71 -3.36
CA LEU A 49 -10.04 -9.49 -3.17
C LEU A 49 -11.54 -9.80 -3.22
N HIS A 50 -12.33 -9.10 -2.41
CA HIS A 50 -13.79 -9.20 -2.41
C HIS A 50 -14.43 -8.35 -3.51
N TYR A 51 -13.63 -7.51 -4.15
CA TYR A 51 -14.03 -6.50 -5.11
C TYR A 51 -13.26 -6.69 -6.43
N PRO A 52 -13.83 -6.30 -7.58
CA PRO A 52 -13.12 -6.32 -8.84
C PRO A 52 -11.83 -5.50 -8.77
N GLY A 53 -10.73 -6.07 -9.23
CA GLY A 53 -9.43 -5.45 -9.00
C GLY A 53 -8.21 -6.32 -9.25
N TYR A 54 -7.08 -5.86 -8.73
CA TYR A 54 -5.78 -6.46 -8.93
C TYR A 54 -5.02 -6.51 -7.61
N VAL A 55 -4.20 -7.55 -7.43
CA VAL A 55 -3.17 -7.58 -6.40
C VAL A 55 -1.82 -7.56 -7.09
N VAL A 56 -1.01 -6.55 -6.81
CA VAL A 56 0.40 -6.46 -7.21
C VAL A 56 1.24 -6.91 -6.04
N ALA A 57 1.77 -8.13 -6.13
CA ALA A 57 2.62 -8.70 -5.11
C ALA A 57 4.10 -8.45 -5.44
N LEU A 58 4.81 -7.95 -4.45
CA LEU A 58 6.25 -7.76 -4.47
C LEU A 58 6.89 -8.75 -3.52
N GLU A 59 8.08 -9.21 -3.88
CA GLU A 59 8.95 -10.03 -3.03
C GLU A 59 10.38 -9.51 -3.09
N LYS A 60 11.24 -9.94 -2.15
CA LYS A 60 12.62 -9.45 -2.03
C LYS A 60 13.60 -10.60 -2.08
N SER A 61 14.37 -10.65 -3.16
CA SER A 61 15.30 -11.74 -3.47
C SER A 61 16.71 -11.20 -3.73
N PRO A 62 17.78 -12.00 -3.55
CA PRO A 62 19.13 -11.61 -3.92
C PRO A 62 19.21 -11.15 -5.38
N GLN A 63 19.83 -10.00 -5.63
CA GLN A 63 19.92 -9.43 -6.98
C GLN A 63 20.67 -10.34 -7.96
N ALA A 64 21.59 -11.18 -7.48
CA ALA A 64 22.28 -12.18 -8.28
C ALA A 64 21.35 -13.30 -8.80
N ILE A 65 20.26 -13.58 -8.08
CA ILE A 65 19.26 -14.58 -8.48
C ILE A 65 18.29 -13.97 -9.48
N ILE A 66 17.66 -12.84 -9.13
CA ILE A 66 16.59 -12.22 -9.93
C ILE A 66 17.08 -11.27 -11.04
N GLY A 67 18.39 -11.01 -11.11
CA GLY A 67 18.98 -10.08 -12.07
C GLY A 67 18.69 -8.62 -11.76
N GLY A 68 18.75 -8.25 -10.47
CA GLY A 68 18.56 -6.87 -10.03
C GLY A 68 19.65 -5.93 -10.55
N PRO A 69 19.42 -4.61 -10.51
CA PRO A 69 20.28 -3.56 -11.08
C PRO A 69 21.76 -3.63 -10.68
N LYS A 70 22.07 -4.12 -9.47
CA LYS A 70 23.45 -4.32 -9.01
C LYS A 70 24.19 -5.37 -9.82
N PHE A 71 23.48 -6.42 -10.24
CA PHE A 71 24.04 -7.55 -10.99
C PHE A 71 23.83 -7.40 -12.50
N ASN A 72 22.71 -6.79 -12.91
CA ASN A 72 22.38 -6.48 -14.29
C ASN A 72 22.05 -4.98 -14.39
N PRO A 73 23.05 -4.11 -14.66
CA PRO A 73 22.82 -2.66 -14.76
C PRO A 73 21.78 -2.24 -15.79
N ARG A 74 21.52 -3.08 -16.82
CA ARG A 74 20.47 -2.82 -17.82
C ARG A 74 19.05 -2.96 -17.27
N ALA A 75 18.90 -3.64 -16.13
CA ALA A 75 17.63 -3.78 -15.43
C ALA A 75 17.25 -2.51 -14.64
N SER A 76 18.21 -1.59 -14.44
CA SER A 76 17.95 -0.27 -13.85
C SER A 76 16.96 0.52 -14.71
N PHE A 77 15.94 1.09 -14.08
CA PHE A 77 14.94 1.92 -14.76
C PHE A 77 14.65 3.24 -14.03
N LEU A 78 15.40 3.52 -12.97
CA LEU A 78 15.26 4.73 -12.19
C LEU A 78 16.49 5.61 -12.37
N ASP A 79 16.25 6.89 -12.63
CA ASP A 79 17.29 7.88 -12.80
C ASP A 79 17.56 8.60 -11.47
N ALA A 80 18.71 8.29 -10.87
CA ALA A 80 19.16 8.95 -9.64
C ALA A 80 19.59 10.41 -9.86
N ASN A 81 19.92 10.78 -11.11
CA ASN A 81 20.43 12.09 -11.50
C ASN A 81 19.34 13.01 -12.06
N ALA A 82 18.07 12.64 -11.92
CA ALA A 82 16.94 13.49 -12.29
C ALA A 82 17.16 14.90 -11.74
N SER A 83 16.97 15.91 -12.60
CA SER A 83 17.33 17.30 -12.29
C SER A 83 16.68 17.82 -11.01
N TYR A 84 15.45 17.40 -10.76
CA TYR A 84 14.67 17.69 -9.56
C TYR A 84 15.36 17.27 -8.24
N PHE A 85 16.07 16.13 -8.21
CA PHE A 85 16.69 15.63 -6.98
C PHE A 85 17.89 16.45 -6.53
N LYS A 86 18.48 17.28 -7.40
CA LYS A 86 19.54 18.24 -7.01
C LYS A 86 19.07 19.26 -5.98
N GLY A 87 17.75 19.50 -5.89
CA GLY A 87 17.17 20.31 -4.82
C GLY A 87 17.29 19.72 -3.41
N GLU A 88 17.81 18.49 -3.29
CA GLU A 88 18.12 17.82 -2.03
C GLU A 88 19.62 17.87 -1.67
N ASP A 89 20.46 18.42 -2.56
CA ASP A 89 21.92 18.49 -2.36
C ASP A 89 22.26 19.21 -1.05
N GLY A 90 23.22 18.66 -0.30
CA GLY A 90 23.59 19.14 1.03
C GLY A 90 22.72 18.62 2.18
N SER A 91 21.67 17.83 1.89
CA SER A 91 20.92 17.07 2.90
C SER A 91 21.49 15.65 3.08
N TYR A 92 21.27 15.04 4.25
CA TYR A 92 21.55 13.62 4.47
C TYR A 92 20.42 12.75 3.92
N ASN A 93 20.72 11.54 3.45
CA ASN A 93 19.76 10.54 2.96
C ASN A 93 18.89 11.07 1.80
N THR A 94 19.55 11.59 0.77
CA THR A 94 18.85 12.14 -0.41
C THR A 94 18.20 11.05 -1.26
N THR A 95 17.23 11.44 -2.08
CA THR A 95 16.58 10.53 -3.04
C THR A 95 17.58 9.87 -3.98
N ARG A 96 18.57 10.63 -4.45
CA ARG A 96 19.69 10.12 -5.25
C ARG A 96 20.43 9.01 -4.53
N GLU A 97 20.83 9.23 -3.28
CA GLU A 97 21.55 8.23 -2.46
C GLU A 97 20.70 6.97 -2.24
N HIS A 98 19.40 7.11 -2.01
CA HIS A 98 18.51 5.96 -1.88
C HIS A 98 18.47 5.12 -3.17
N ILE A 99 18.30 5.75 -4.34
CA ILE A 99 18.31 5.07 -5.64
C ILE A 99 19.65 4.39 -5.89
N GLU A 100 20.76 5.12 -5.72
CA GLU A 100 22.12 4.57 -5.87
C GLU A 100 22.38 3.38 -4.93
N ARG A 101 21.87 3.43 -3.70
CA ARG A 101 22.05 2.37 -2.72
C ARG A 101 21.37 1.08 -3.14
N PHE A 102 20.06 1.08 -3.43
CA PHE A 102 19.40 -0.19 -3.78
C PHE A 102 19.75 -0.66 -5.21
N GLN A 103 20.13 0.26 -6.11
CA GLN A 103 20.58 -0.13 -7.45
C GLN A 103 22.03 -0.61 -7.51
N GLY A 104 22.93 -0.13 -6.64
CA GLY A 104 24.36 -0.42 -6.74
C GLY A 104 24.97 -1.16 -5.53
N SER A 105 24.37 -1.06 -4.35
CA SER A 105 24.97 -1.52 -3.09
C SER A 105 24.22 -2.67 -2.45
N ASP A 106 22.89 -2.58 -2.34
CA ASP A 106 22.09 -3.59 -1.65
C ASP A 106 22.17 -4.94 -2.35
N TRP A 107 22.29 -6.02 -1.57
CA TRP A 107 22.45 -7.38 -2.12
C TRP A 107 21.12 -8.03 -2.50
N LYS A 108 20.00 -7.53 -1.97
CA LYS A 108 18.62 -7.90 -2.35
C LYS A 108 17.92 -6.71 -3.00
N ALA A 109 16.97 -7.00 -3.88
CA ALA A 109 16.03 -6.01 -4.40
C ALA A 109 14.61 -6.54 -4.38
N MET A 110 13.65 -5.63 -4.25
CA MET A 110 12.24 -5.89 -4.47
C MET A 110 12.00 -6.17 -5.95
N PHE A 111 11.15 -7.12 -6.28
CA PHE A 111 10.69 -7.40 -7.64
C PHE A 111 9.19 -7.71 -7.63
N VAL A 112 8.52 -7.52 -8.77
CA VAL A 112 7.14 -7.96 -8.95
C VAL A 112 7.14 -9.48 -9.06
N SER A 113 6.54 -10.19 -8.11
CA SER A 113 6.47 -11.64 -8.14
C SER A 113 5.23 -12.15 -8.86
N HIS A 114 4.07 -11.56 -8.58
CA HIS A 114 2.84 -11.88 -9.29
C HIS A 114 1.87 -10.70 -9.32
N ILE A 115 1.03 -10.69 -10.35
CA ILE A 115 -0.11 -9.78 -10.49
C ILE A 115 -1.35 -10.63 -10.72
N LEU A 116 -2.25 -10.66 -9.74
CA LEU A 116 -3.50 -11.41 -9.81
C LEU A 116 -4.67 -10.47 -10.08
N LYS A 117 -5.45 -10.74 -11.13
CA LYS A 117 -6.76 -10.12 -11.36
C LYS A 117 -7.82 -10.87 -10.56
N ASN A 118 -8.69 -10.14 -9.89
CA ASN A 118 -9.89 -10.65 -9.22
C ASN A 118 -11.11 -10.04 -9.91
N ASP A 119 -12.09 -10.87 -10.28
CA ASP A 119 -13.34 -10.42 -10.88
C ASP A 119 -14.52 -11.24 -10.34
N ILE A 120 -15.73 -10.79 -10.61
CA ILE A 120 -16.96 -11.47 -10.22
C ILE A 120 -17.54 -12.16 -11.45
N TYR A 121 -17.67 -13.48 -11.36
CA TYR A 121 -18.36 -14.29 -12.34
C TYR A 121 -19.82 -14.49 -11.90
N GLN A 122 -20.77 -14.10 -12.75
CA GLN A 122 -22.18 -14.40 -12.52
C GLN A 122 -22.55 -15.68 -13.27
N ASP A 123 -22.89 -16.73 -12.55
CA ASP A 123 -23.47 -17.92 -13.15
C ASP A 123 -24.96 -17.67 -13.39
N THR A 124 -25.29 -17.35 -14.64
CA THR A 124 -26.66 -17.09 -15.09
C THR A 124 -27.58 -18.31 -14.98
N SER A 125 -27.03 -19.52 -14.87
CA SER A 125 -27.81 -20.75 -14.74
C SER A 125 -28.31 -21.01 -13.31
N VAL A 126 -27.59 -20.50 -12.29
CA VAL A 126 -27.91 -20.72 -10.87
C VAL A 126 -28.09 -19.44 -10.05
N SER A 127 -28.06 -18.25 -10.70
CA SER A 127 -28.19 -16.94 -10.04
C SER A 127 -27.21 -16.72 -8.88
N TYR A 128 -26.01 -17.31 -8.98
CA TYR A 128 -24.96 -17.18 -7.97
C TYR A 128 -23.80 -16.34 -8.52
N PHE A 129 -23.21 -15.52 -7.66
CA PHE A 129 -21.98 -14.78 -7.97
C PHE A 129 -20.80 -15.50 -7.34
N ALA A 130 -19.92 -16.03 -8.19
CA ALA A 130 -18.67 -16.62 -7.77
C ALA A 130 -17.52 -15.62 -7.97
N LYS A 131 -16.50 -15.70 -7.13
CA LYS A 131 -15.24 -15.01 -7.41
C LYS A 131 -14.51 -15.77 -8.49
N SER A 132 -13.84 -15.02 -9.36
CA SER A 132 -12.94 -15.55 -10.38
C SER A 132 -11.61 -14.85 -10.26
N HIS A 133 -10.54 -15.54 -10.65
CA HIS A 133 -9.20 -14.98 -10.65
C HIS A 133 -8.41 -15.47 -11.85
N CYS A 134 -7.40 -14.69 -12.24
CA CYS A 134 -6.39 -15.10 -13.20
C CYS A 134 -5.11 -14.29 -12.98
N PHE A 135 -3.97 -14.83 -13.40
CA PHE A 135 -2.68 -14.16 -13.31
C PHE A 135 -2.44 -13.30 -14.56
N VAL A 136 -2.29 -12.00 -14.36
CA VAL A 136 -1.74 -11.08 -15.38
C VAL A 136 -0.25 -11.35 -15.56
N TYR A 137 0.43 -11.69 -14.47
CA TYR A 137 1.84 -12.04 -14.42
C TYR A 137 2.10 -12.98 -13.24
N ASN A 138 2.96 -13.99 -13.43
CA ASN A 138 3.41 -14.88 -12.35
C ASN A 138 4.86 -15.31 -12.61
N ALA A 139 5.79 -14.82 -11.81
CA ALA A 139 7.21 -15.16 -11.87
C ALA A 139 7.45 -16.67 -11.67
N TYR A 140 6.64 -17.33 -10.85
CA TYR A 140 6.77 -18.75 -10.53
C TYR A 140 6.36 -19.66 -11.69
N ALA A 141 5.65 -19.13 -12.68
CA ALA A 141 5.33 -19.84 -13.92
C ALA A 141 6.52 -19.85 -14.91
N ALA A 142 7.62 -19.15 -14.63
CA ALA A 142 8.81 -19.18 -15.47
C ALA A 142 9.35 -20.61 -15.59
N ARG A 143 9.60 -21.08 -16.82
CA ARG A 143 9.95 -22.48 -17.12
C ARG A 143 11.07 -23.08 -16.26
N ARG A 144 12.07 -22.26 -15.89
CA ARG A 144 13.17 -22.70 -15.03
C ARG A 144 12.73 -23.02 -13.60
N LEU A 145 11.76 -22.28 -13.06
CA LEU A 145 11.14 -22.55 -11.76
C LEU A 145 10.11 -23.67 -11.89
N ALA A 146 9.27 -23.62 -12.92
CA ALA A 146 8.27 -24.66 -13.21
C ALA A 146 8.89 -26.06 -13.35
N GLY A 147 10.14 -26.14 -13.83
CA GLY A 147 10.89 -27.39 -13.96
C GLY A 147 11.72 -27.78 -12.73
N THR A 148 11.69 -27.02 -11.63
CA THR A 148 12.42 -27.36 -10.40
C THR A 148 11.80 -28.57 -9.69
N SER A 149 10.48 -28.74 -9.76
CA SER A 149 9.82 -29.99 -9.34
C SER A 149 9.43 -30.82 -10.57
N THR A 150 9.77 -32.11 -10.57
CA THR A 150 9.32 -33.08 -11.58
C THR A 150 8.07 -33.84 -11.17
N ASP A 151 7.68 -33.75 -9.89
CA ASP A 151 6.76 -34.69 -9.26
C ASP A 151 5.33 -34.14 -9.20
N HIS A 152 5.15 -32.83 -9.43
CA HIS A 152 3.85 -32.17 -9.44
C HIS A 152 3.78 -30.95 -10.36
N ASP A 153 2.57 -30.65 -10.84
CA ASP A 153 2.27 -29.47 -11.67
C ASP A 153 1.44 -28.48 -10.85
N LEU A 154 2.05 -27.35 -10.46
CA LEU A 154 1.40 -26.32 -9.63
C LEU A 154 0.11 -25.77 -10.24
N ARG A 155 -0.03 -25.78 -11.58
CA ARG A 155 -1.24 -25.33 -12.26
C ARG A 155 -2.45 -26.20 -11.94
N LYS A 156 -2.21 -27.49 -11.70
CA LYS A 156 -3.25 -28.47 -11.37
C LYS A 156 -3.60 -28.46 -9.88
N ILE A 157 -2.72 -27.92 -9.04
CA ILE A 157 -2.88 -27.93 -7.59
C ILE A 157 -3.48 -26.60 -7.10
N SER A 158 -3.03 -25.49 -7.67
CA SER A 158 -3.35 -24.15 -7.17
C SER A 158 -4.15 -23.29 -8.16
N ASP A 159 -4.68 -23.85 -9.25
CA ASP A 159 -5.53 -23.15 -10.24
C ASP A 159 -4.87 -21.93 -10.91
N TRP A 160 -3.59 -22.05 -11.28
CA TRP A 160 -2.86 -20.96 -11.92
C TRP A 160 -3.25 -20.78 -13.39
N ASN A 161 -4.28 -19.99 -13.62
CA ASN A 161 -4.71 -19.64 -14.97
C ASN A 161 -4.24 -18.23 -15.36
N ALA A 162 -3.64 -18.11 -16.55
CA ALA A 162 -3.27 -16.81 -17.10
C ALA A 162 -4.50 -16.02 -17.56
N CYS A 163 -4.50 -14.70 -17.38
CA CYS A 163 -5.54 -13.83 -17.92
C CYS A 163 -5.46 -13.77 -19.46
N LYS A 164 -6.57 -13.40 -20.12
CA LYS A 164 -6.60 -13.19 -21.59
C LYS A 164 -5.52 -12.21 -22.08
N THR A 165 -5.24 -11.17 -21.29
CA THR A 165 -4.16 -10.21 -21.55
C THR A 165 -3.08 -10.42 -20.49
N SER A 166 -2.39 -11.55 -20.54
CA SER A 166 -1.29 -11.86 -19.61
C SER A 166 0.07 -11.66 -20.25
N MET A 167 1.07 -11.39 -19.42
CA MET A 167 2.45 -11.72 -19.76
C MET A 167 2.72 -13.17 -19.35
N ASN A 168 2.48 -14.11 -20.26
CA ASN A 168 2.65 -15.53 -19.98
C ASN A 168 4.13 -15.95 -20.05
N LEU A 169 4.73 -16.24 -18.89
CA LEU A 169 6.12 -16.67 -18.79
C LEU A 169 6.33 -18.16 -19.12
N GLU A 170 5.28 -18.92 -19.35
CA GLU A 170 5.39 -20.31 -19.85
C GLU A 170 5.79 -20.32 -21.33
N GLU A 171 5.29 -19.35 -22.09
CA GLU A 171 5.51 -19.20 -23.53
C GLU A 171 6.82 -18.48 -23.86
N HIS A 172 7.42 -17.81 -22.87
CA HIS A 172 8.66 -17.05 -23.00
C HIS A 172 9.72 -17.63 -22.07
N PRO A 173 10.85 -18.21 -22.55
CA PRO A 173 11.86 -18.80 -21.69
C PRO A 173 12.64 -17.71 -20.93
N VAL A 174 12.09 -17.26 -19.80
CA VAL A 174 12.71 -16.28 -18.89
C VAL A 174 13.69 -17.00 -17.98
N ARG A 175 14.92 -16.47 -17.90
CA ARG A 175 15.91 -16.94 -16.91
C ARG A 175 15.64 -16.28 -15.57
N LEU A 176 16.03 -16.94 -14.47
CA LEU A 176 15.90 -16.37 -13.11
C LEU A 176 16.50 -14.96 -13.03
N ASN A 177 17.68 -14.78 -13.61
CA ASN A 177 18.40 -13.49 -13.63
C ASN A 177 17.78 -12.42 -14.57
N GLN A 178 16.52 -12.60 -14.95
CA GLN A 178 15.72 -11.64 -15.70
C GLN A 178 14.40 -11.30 -14.98
N LEU A 179 14.09 -11.94 -13.85
CA LEU A 179 12.80 -11.71 -13.18
C LEU A 179 12.61 -10.25 -12.75
N TYR A 180 13.68 -9.57 -12.32
CA TYR A 180 13.61 -8.14 -12.00
C TYR A 180 13.24 -7.29 -13.22
N GLU A 181 13.92 -7.45 -14.36
CA GLU A 181 13.63 -6.65 -15.58
C GLU A 181 12.22 -6.91 -16.12
N TYR A 182 11.68 -8.13 -15.92
CA TYR A 182 10.32 -8.51 -16.30
C TYR A 182 9.22 -7.85 -15.45
N GLY A 183 9.55 -7.28 -14.29
CA GLY A 183 8.60 -6.50 -13.50
C GLY A 183 8.04 -5.28 -14.25
N ARG A 184 8.80 -4.70 -15.19
CA ARG A 184 8.33 -3.60 -16.04
C ARG A 184 7.25 -4.06 -17.03
N PRO A 185 7.53 -5.04 -17.93
CA PRO A 185 6.50 -5.66 -18.76
C PRO A 185 5.30 -6.21 -17.99
N ALA A 186 5.48 -6.72 -16.76
CA ALA A 186 4.37 -7.16 -15.91
C ALA A 186 3.40 -6.00 -15.59
N LEU A 187 3.93 -4.84 -15.20
CA LEU A 187 3.14 -3.63 -14.97
C LEU A 187 2.56 -3.06 -16.27
N ASP A 188 3.25 -3.20 -17.41
CA ASP A 188 2.70 -2.81 -18.71
C ASP A 188 1.52 -3.74 -19.11
N ALA A 189 1.59 -5.04 -18.79
CA ALA A 189 0.46 -5.96 -18.95
C ALA A 189 -0.71 -5.60 -18.02
N LEU A 190 -0.43 -5.21 -16.77
CA LEU A 190 -1.45 -4.66 -15.87
C LEU A 190 -2.10 -3.40 -16.46
N GLN A 191 -1.32 -2.49 -17.04
CA GLN A 191 -1.85 -1.30 -17.73
C GLN A 191 -2.85 -1.69 -18.80
N LEU A 192 -2.54 -2.69 -19.65
CA LEU A 192 -3.46 -3.15 -20.70
C LEU A 192 -4.75 -3.76 -20.15
N ASN A 193 -4.69 -4.49 -19.04
CA ASN A 193 -5.90 -5.02 -18.38
C ASN A 193 -6.74 -3.89 -17.77
N LEU A 194 -6.09 -2.92 -17.11
CA LEU A 194 -6.76 -1.74 -16.58
C LEU A 194 -7.45 -0.93 -17.68
N ILE A 195 -6.81 -0.76 -18.85
CA ILE A 195 -7.43 -0.08 -20.01
C ILE A 195 -8.74 -0.76 -20.41
N GLN A 196 -8.80 -2.10 -20.39
CA GLN A 196 -10.01 -2.83 -20.73
C GLN A 196 -11.10 -2.65 -19.67
N ASP A 197 -10.74 -2.77 -18.38
CA ASP A 197 -11.69 -2.69 -17.28
C ASP A 197 -12.22 -1.26 -17.05
N LEU A 198 -11.39 -0.25 -17.28
CA LEU A 198 -11.73 1.16 -17.06
C LEU A 198 -12.53 1.81 -18.21
N ARG A 199 -12.77 1.08 -19.30
CA ARG A 199 -13.63 1.56 -20.40
C ARG A 199 -15.07 1.77 -19.91
N GLY A 200 -15.66 2.90 -20.30
CA GLY A 200 -17.02 3.27 -19.92
C GLY A 200 -17.09 3.83 -18.50
N ASP A 201 -18.24 3.66 -17.86
CA ASP A 201 -18.59 4.24 -16.54
C ASP A 201 -18.73 3.18 -15.43
N ARG A 202 -18.21 1.96 -15.67
CA ARG A 202 -18.28 0.82 -14.73
C ARG A 202 -17.70 1.19 -13.37
N TYR A 203 -16.56 1.89 -13.36
CA TYR A 203 -15.86 2.30 -12.15
C TYR A 203 -15.88 3.82 -11.99
N THR A 204 -16.15 4.28 -10.77
CA THR A 204 -16.09 5.71 -10.42
C THR A 204 -14.76 6.07 -9.78
N HIS A 205 -14.07 5.08 -9.22
CA HIS A 205 -12.80 5.28 -8.51
C HIS A 205 -11.82 4.12 -8.81
N VAL A 206 -10.53 4.43 -8.77
CA VAL A 206 -9.45 3.46 -8.63
C VAL A 206 -8.86 3.63 -7.24
N LEU A 207 -8.97 2.60 -6.40
CA LEU A 207 -8.39 2.57 -5.06
C LEU A 207 -7.07 1.82 -5.08
N ILE A 208 -5.98 2.47 -4.69
CA ILE A 208 -4.67 1.83 -4.54
C ILE A 208 -4.40 1.70 -3.05
N VAL A 209 -4.32 0.47 -2.53
CA VAL A 209 -4.19 0.20 -1.10
C VAL A 209 -2.88 -0.51 -0.82
N VAL A 210 -2.03 0.10 0.02
CA VAL A 210 -0.68 -0.38 0.33
C VAL A 210 -0.57 -0.70 1.82
N MET A 211 -0.35 -1.96 2.14
CA MET A 211 -0.23 -2.43 3.53
C MET A 211 1.20 -2.29 4.07
N GLY A 212 1.33 -2.32 5.39
CA GLY A 212 2.56 -2.01 6.11
C GLY A 212 3.26 -3.21 6.77
N TRP A 213 3.90 -2.92 7.91
CA TRP A 213 4.87 -3.78 8.60
C TRP A 213 4.30 -5.10 9.12
N ASN A 214 5.06 -6.19 8.98
CA ASN A 214 4.74 -7.53 9.49
C ASN A 214 3.34 -8.04 9.09
N THR A 215 2.90 -7.75 7.87
CA THR A 215 1.58 -8.16 7.38
C THR A 215 1.78 -9.22 6.30
N ALA A 216 1.52 -10.48 6.63
CA ALA A 216 1.51 -11.56 5.65
C ALA A 216 0.56 -11.25 4.48
N GLN A 217 0.75 -11.86 3.31
CA GLN A 217 -0.06 -11.51 2.13
C GLN A 217 -1.55 -11.79 2.36
N ASP A 218 -1.90 -12.88 3.02
CA ASP A 218 -3.28 -13.21 3.38
C ASP A 218 -3.91 -12.19 4.34
N GLU A 219 -3.17 -11.79 5.37
CA GLU A 219 -3.58 -10.72 6.28
C GLU A 219 -3.70 -9.39 5.54
N ALA A 220 -2.79 -9.07 4.62
CA ALA A 220 -2.82 -7.85 3.84
C ALA A 220 -4.07 -7.80 2.94
N ILE A 221 -4.41 -8.91 2.28
CA ILE A 221 -5.64 -9.02 1.48
C ILE A 221 -6.89 -8.87 2.36
N ARG A 222 -6.93 -9.50 3.54
CA ARG A 222 -8.03 -9.31 4.50
C ARG A 222 -8.17 -7.84 4.89
N ASN A 223 -7.07 -7.18 5.25
CA ASN A 223 -7.06 -5.77 5.65
C ASN A 223 -7.50 -4.85 4.50
N ILE A 224 -7.07 -5.12 3.26
CA ILE A 224 -7.53 -4.39 2.06
C ILE A 224 -9.05 -4.55 1.87
N ASN A 225 -9.57 -5.77 2.05
CA ASN A 225 -10.99 -6.05 1.96
C ASN A 225 -11.78 -5.32 3.06
N ASP A 226 -11.27 -5.27 4.29
CA ASP A 226 -11.89 -4.57 5.42
C ASP A 226 -11.92 -3.05 5.20
N ILE A 227 -10.80 -2.45 4.76
CA ILE A 227 -10.75 -1.01 4.43
C ILE A 227 -11.76 -0.69 3.33
N THR A 228 -11.73 -1.45 2.24
CA THR A 228 -12.59 -1.20 1.08
C THR A 228 -14.07 -1.39 1.44
N GLY A 229 -14.40 -2.46 2.18
CA GLY A 229 -15.77 -2.76 2.57
C GLY A 229 -16.37 -1.71 3.50
N ASN A 230 -15.61 -1.25 4.50
CA ASN A 230 -16.07 -0.19 5.38
C ASN A 230 -16.19 1.16 4.66
N LEU A 231 -15.30 1.47 3.71
CA LEU A 231 -15.42 2.65 2.87
C LEU A 231 -16.69 2.59 1.99
N MET A 232 -16.97 1.44 1.38
CA MET A 232 -18.20 1.23 0.59
C MET A 232 -19.46 1.31 1.47
N ALA A 233 -19.43 0.73 2.67
CA ALA A 233 -20.53 0.81 3.63
C ALA A 233 -20.81 2.26 4.04
N ALA A 234 -19.76 3.04 4.32
CA ALA A 234 -19.88 4.46 4.64
C ALA A 234 -20.43 5.27 3.45
N ALA A 235 -20.01 4.97 2.22
CA ALA A 235 -20.55 5.62 1.02
C ALA A 235 -22.05 5.36 0.83
N GLU A 236 -22.50 4.12 1.05
CA GLU A 236 -23.93 3.78 0.99
C GLU A 236 -24.72 4.37 2.17
N GLU A 237 -24.13 4.45 3.37
CA GLU A 237 -24.73 5.13 4.52
C GLU A 237 -24.96 6.61 4.22
N ALA A 238 -23.94 7.32 3.71
CA ALA A 238 -24.02 8.74 3.36
C ALA A 238 -25.06 9.01 2.24
N ARG A 239 -25.21 8.06 1.31
CA ARG A 239 -26.27 8.11 0.30
C ARG A 239 -27.66 7.88 0.91
N GLY A 240 -27.81 6.92 1.82
CA GLY A 240 -29.06 6.65 2.55
C GLY A 240 -29.50 7.81 3.44
N ALA A 241 -28.54 8.53 4.04
CA ALA A 241 -28.76 9.74 4.84
C ALA A 241 -29.45 10.88 4.07
N GLN A 242 -29.37 10.88 2.74
CA GLN A 242 -30.10 11.84 1.90
C GLN A 242 -31.62 11.59 1.90
N ILE A 243 -32.04 10.39 2.31
CA ILE A 243 -33.43 9.91 2.26
C ILE A 243 -34.02 9.78 3.68
N ASN A 244 -33.18 9.54 4.70
CA ASN A 244 -33.61 9.27 6.08
C ASN A 244 -32.85 10.12 7.10
N ASP A 245 -33.57 10.93 7.90
CA ASP A 245 -33.02 11.81 8.94
C ASP A 245 -32.40 11.07 10.14
N LEU A 246 -32.51 9.74 10.20
CA LEU A 246 -31.93 8.89 11.25
C LEU A 246 -30.49 8.41 10.96
N ALA A 247 -29.87 8.85 9.86
CA ALA A 247 -28.52 8.42 9.54
C ALA A 247 -27.46 9.05 10.47
N THR A 248 -26.46 8.25 10.86
CA THR A 248 -25.36 8.68 11.74
C THR A 248 -24.28 9.48 11.02
N SER A 249 -24.33 9.52 9.69
CA SER A 249 -23.42 10.28 8.83
C SER A 249 -23.92 11.72 8.63
N PRO A 250 -23.02 12.73 8.59
CA PRO A 250 -23.40 14.09 8.23
C PRO A 250 -24.06 14.12 6.85
N LYS A 251 -25.08 14.98 6.70
CA LYS A 251 -25.68 15.22 5.38
C LYS A 251 -24.59 15.78 4.45
N PRO A 252 -24.25 15.10 3.35
CA PRO A 252 -23.16 15.54 2.51
C PRO A 252 -23.53 16.88 1.84
N GLU A 253 -22.65 17.89 1.98
CA GLU A 253 -22.80 19.19 1.30
C GLU A 253 -22.73 19.05 -0.23
N LYS A 254 -21.95 18.08 -0.72
CA LYS A 254 -21.83 17.72 -2.14
C LYS A 254 -22.24 16.27 -2.31
N VAL A 255 -23.31 16.03 -3.06
CA VAL A 255 -23.80 14.69 -3.37
C VAL A 255 -23.22 14.21 -4.69
N SER A 256 -22.46 13.12 -4.69
CA SER A 256 -22.14 12.44 -5.95
C SER A 256 -23.43 11.91 -6.57
N LYS A 257 -23.63 12.18 -7.86
CA LYS A 257 -24.75 11.60 -8.62
C LYS A 257 -24.53 10.10 -8.88
N SER A 258 -23.29 9.64 -8.83
CA SER A 258 -22.91 8.25 -9.11
C SER A 258 -22.69 7.46 -7.82
N ARG A 259 -22.96 6.13 -7.86
CA ARG A 259 -22.61 5.24 -6.75
C ARG A 259 -21.10 5.07 -6.65
N PHE A 260 -20.59 4.91 -5.44
CA PHE A 260 -19.20 4.53 -5.24
C PHE A 260 -18.97 3.10 -5.76
N ARG A 261 -18.16 2.97 -6.81
CA ARG A 261 -17.87 1.72 -7.51
C ARG A 261 -16.35 1.64 -7.74
N PRO A 262 -15.59 1.22 -6.73
CA PRO A 262 -14.13 1.19 -6.84
C PRO A 262 -13.64 -0.01 -7.65
N LEU A 263 -12.63 0.20 -8.48
CA LEU A 263 -11.68 -0.84 -8.89
C LEU A 263 -10.52 -0.82 -7.88
N VAL A 264 -10.21 -1.97 -7.28
CA VAL A 264 -9.23 -2.04 -6.19
C VAL A 264 -7.88 -2.56 -6.68
N ILE A 265 -6.79 -1.89 -6.33
CA ILE A 265 -5.43 -2.35 -6.56
C ILE A 265 -4.75 -2.50 -5.20
N GLY A 266 -4.65 -3.73 -4.72
CA GLY A 266 -3.92 -4.08 -3.51
C GLY A 266 -2.43 -4.25 -3.79
N VAL A 267 -1.56 -3.72 -2.93
CA VAL A 267 -0.11 -3.90 -3.03
C VAL A 267 0.41 -4.60 -1.79
N THR A 268 1.03 -5.76 -1.98
CA THR A 268 1.60 -6.59 -0.90
C THR A 268 3.11 -6.73 -1.08
N TRP A 269 3.88 -6.75 0.02
CA TRP A 269 5.34 -6.80 -0.04
C TRP A 269 5.95 -7.38 1.24
N PRO A 270 7.20 -7.90 1.22
CA PRO A 270 7.78 -8.63 2.34
C PRO A 270 8.17 -7.70 3.48
N SER A 271 7.24 -7.53 4.40
CA SER A 271 7.37 -6.63 5.52
C SER A 271 7.87 -7.30 6.82
N PHE A 272 8.19 -8.61 6.85
CA PHE A 272 8.75 -9.31 8.03
C PHE A 272 10.29 -9.30 8.12
N TRP A 273 10.83 -9.31 9.35
CA TRP A 273 12.24 -9.64 9.68
C TRP A 273 12.31 -10.52 10.94
N THR A 274 13.32 -11.40 10.99
CA THR A 274 13.46 -12.52 11.96
C THR A 274 13.77 -12.14 13.41
N ASN A 275 14.10 -10.88 13.73
CA ASN A 275 14.45 -10.44 15.09
C ASN A 275 13.44 -9.43 15.68
N SER A 276 12.14 -9.68 15.48
CA SER A 276 11.04 -8.74 15.70
C SER A 276 10.68 -8.41 17.16
N PHE A 277 11.56 -8.66 18.15
CA PHE A 277 11.35 -8.22 19.55
C PHE A 277 12.28 -7.12 20.05
N THR A 278 13.22 -6.61 19.23
CA THR A 278 14.05 -5.44 19.58
C THR A 278 13.72 -4.24 18.68
N ASN A 279 12.77 -3.42 19.16
CA ASN A 279 12.13 -2.24 18.51
C ASN A 279 13.05 -1.07 18.04
N PHE A 280 14.36 -1.28 17.86
CA PHE A 280 15.29 -0.19 17.53
C PHE A 280 16.02 -0.37 16.20
N PHE A 281 16.45 -1.59 15.86
CA PHE A 281 17.27 -1.86 14.66
C PHE A 281 16.46 -2.29 13.43
N SER A 282 15.19 -2.69 13.59
CA SER A 282 14.31 -3.09 12.48
C SER A 282 13.71 -1.92 11.70
N TYR A 283 13.59 -0.74 12.32
CA TYR A 283 12.97 0.43 11.69
C TYR A 283 13.72 0.88 10.45
N GLY A 284 15.05 1.10 10.54
CA GLY A 284 15.85 1.61 9.42
C GLY A 284 15.77 0.72 8.17
N ASN A 285 15.82 -0.59 8.33
CA ASN A 285 15.69 -1.52 7.21
C ASN A 285 14.28 -1.50 6.61
N LYS A 286 13.22 -1.42 7.42
CA LYS A 286 11.84 -1.34 6.92
C LYS A 286 11.53 -0.01 6.25
N ALA A 287 12.06 1.06 6.81
CA ALA A 287 12.06 2.39 6.24
C ALA A 287 12.68 2.39 4.85
N ASN A 288 13.85 1.74 4.72
CA ASN A 288 14.55 1.58 3.46
C ASN A 288 13.80 0.69 2.46
N ASP A 289 13.20 -0.44 2.90
CA ASP A 289 12.37 -1.31 2.07
C ASP A 289 11.15 -0.56 1.53
N ALA A 290 10.45 0.21 2.38
CA ALA A 290 9.31 1.02 1.99
C ALA A 290 9.71 2.14 1.03
N ASP A 291 10.87 2.77 1.25
CA ASP A 291 11.41 3.77 0.33
C ASP A 291 11.82 3.15 -1.02
N GLU A 292 12.41 1.95 -1.03
CA GLU A 292 12.73 1.20 -2.26
C GLU A 292 11.46 0.92 -3.06
N ILE A 293 10.41 0.38 -2.44
CA ILE A 293 9.12 0.12 -3.09
C ILE A 293 8.53 1.42 -3.63
N GLY A 294 8.51 2.45 -2.79
CA GLY A 294 8.00 3.77 -3.14
C GLY A 294 8.78 4.45 -4.25
N LEU A 295 10.08 4.19 -4.42
CA LEU A 295 10.89 4.73 -5.51
C LEU A 295 10.77 3.92 -6.80
N SER A 296 10.51 2.61 -6.69
CA SER A 296 10.57 1.65 -7.81
C SER A 296 9.19 1.24 -8.32
N TRP A 297 8.67 0.09 -7.87
CA TRP A 297 7.50 -0.55 -8.45
C TRP A 297 6.21 0.18 -8.12
N LEU A 298 6.07 0.72 -6.90
CA LEU A 298 4.90 1.51 -6.54
C LEU A 298 4.91 2.88 -7.23
N ASN A 299 6.09 3.46 -7.46
CA ASN A 299 6.26 4.66 -8.30
C ASN A 299 5.75 4.40 -9.72
N LYS A 300 6.23 3.32 -10.38
CA LYS A 300 5.77 2.97 -11.73
C LYS A 300 4.28 2.64 -11.76
N LEU A 301 3.73 2.02 -10.72
CA LEU A 301 2.29 1.75 -10.62
C LEU A 301 1.47 3.06 -10.54
N ILE A 302 1.80 3.94 -9.59
CA ILE A 302 1.04 5.16 -9.29
C ILE A 302 1.26 6.27 -10.33
N ASN A 303 2.48 6.44 -10.84
CA ASN A 303 2.84 7.57 -11.70
C ASN A 303 2.92 7.25 -13.20
N GLN A 304 2.82 5.97 -13.59
CA GLN A 304 2.77 5.59 -15.01
C GLN A 304 1.63 4.61 -15.30
N THR A 305 1.59 3.45 -14.66
CA THR A 305 0.69 2.34 -15.00
C THR A 305 -0.78 2.73 -14.89
N VAL A 306 -1.22 3.24 -13.73
CA VAL A 306 -2.60 3.68 -13.52
C VAL A 306 -2.93 4.95 -14.32
N PRO A 307 -2.11 6.02 -14.29
CA PRO A 307 -2.29 7.20 -15.13
C PRO A 307 -2.51 6.90 -16.61
N ASN A 308 -1.60 6.12 -17.22
CA ASN A 308 -1.66 5.77 -18.62
C ASN A 308 -2.90 4.95 -18.94
N ALA A 309 -3.34 4.07 -18.03
CA ALA A 309 -4.56 3.28 -18.22
C ALA A 309 -5.83 4.15 -18.19
N LEU A 310 -5.90 5.13 -17.28
CA LEU A 310 -7.01 6.09 -17.23
C LEU A 310 -7.06 6.93 -18.52
N ASP A 311 -5.92 7.48 -18.94
CA ASP A 311 -5.84 8.34 -20.12
C ASP A 311 -6.18 7.55 -21.40
N ALA A 312 -5.65 6.33 -21.56
CA ALA A 312 -5.91 5.50 -22.73
C ALA A 312 -7.33 4.89 -22.77
N SER A 313 -7.99 4.72 -21.62
CA SER A 313 -9.39 4.28 -21.56
C SER A 313 -10.40 5.41 -21.70
N GLY A 314 -9.95 6.67 -21.55
CA GLY A 314 -10.83 7.85 -21.46
C GLY A 314 -11.63 7.93 -20.14
N SER A 315 -11.29 7.09 -19.16
CA SER A 315 -12.02 6.99 -17.90
C SER A 315 -11.90 8.28 -17.09
N GLN A 316 -13.01 8.68 -16.48
CA GLN A 316 -13.06 9.81 -15.54
C GLN A 316 -12.98 9.35 -14.07
N ALA A 317 -12.62 8.08 -13.84
CA ALA A 317 -12.50 7.55 -12.50
C ALA A 317 -11.46 8.33 -11.68
N ARG A 318 -11.82 8.63 -10.43
CA ARG A 318 -10.94 9.33 -9.48
C ARG A 318 -9.95 8.37 -8.85
N VAL A 319 -8.74 8.81 -8.57
CA VAL A 319 -7.70 7.95 -8.01
C VAL A 319 -7.50 8.27 -6.54
N VAL A 320 -7.67 7.27 -5.68
CA VAL A 320 -7.44 7.39 -4.23
C VAL A 320 -6.35 6.40 -3.83
N ALA A 321 -5.28 6.89 -3.21
CA ALA A 321 -4.20 6.07 -2.69
C ALA A 321 -4.27 6.02 -1.17
N ILE A 322 -4.27 4.83 -0.58
CA ILE A 322 -4.33 4.61 0.86
C ILE A 322 -3.12 3.78 1.26
N GLY A 323 -2.31 4.29 2.19
CA GLY A 323 -1.21 3.53 2.77
C GLY A 323 -1.37 3.45 4.27
N HIS A 324 -1.16 2.26 4.85
CA HIS A 324 -1.17 2.07 6.31
C HIS A 324 0.24 1.82 6.83
N SER A 325 0.61 2.41 7.96
CA SER A 325 1.91 2.16 8.61
C SER A 325 3.09 2.42 7.64
N PHE A 326 3.99 1.46 7.40
CA PHE A 326 5.03 1.57 6.38
C PHE A 326 4.50 1.59 4.94
N GLY A 327 3.29 1.10 4.69
CA GLY A 327 2.57 1.30 3.44
C GLY A 327 2.26 2.79 3.20
N ALA A 328 2.01 3.57 4.25
CA ALA A 328 1.90 5.03 4.15
C ALA A 328 3.22 5.67 3.71
N ARG A 329 4.36 5.17 4.23
CA ARG A 329 5.69 5.60 3.80
C ARG A 329 5.96 5.26 2.34
N ALA A 330 5.67 4.03 1.91
CA ALA A 330 5.86 3.60 0.51
C ALA A 330 4.96 4.41 -0.44
N MET A 331 3.68 4.58 -0.09
CA MET A 331 2.70 5.32 -0.89
C MET A 331 3.08 6.80 -1.01
N THR A 332 3.37 7.46 0.11
CA THR A 332 3.83 8.86 0.08
C THR A 332 5.14 8.97 -0.70
N ARG A 333 6.09 8.03 -0.53
CA ARG A 333 7.32 8.02 -1.33
C ARG A 333 7.04 7.92 -2.83
N ALA A 334 6.11 7.07 -3.25
CA ALA A 334 5.72 6.96 -4.65
C ALA A 334 5.16 8.26 -5.23
N LEU A 335 4.28 8.98 -4.52
CA LEU A 335 3.71 10.25 -5.01
C LEU A 335 4.76 11.27 -5.43
N PHE A 336 5.91 11.30 -4.75
CA PHE A 336 6.98 12.27 -4.99
C PHE A 336 8.11 11.74 -5.88
N SER A 337 8.01 10.51 -6.36
CA SER A 337 9.11 9.84 -7.06
C SER A 337 8.97 9.83 -8.58
N SER A 338 7.94 10.45 -9.16
CA SER A 338 7.77 10.52 -10.61
C SER A 338 9.00 11.05 -11.37
N PRO A 339 9.83 11.99 -10.84
CA PRO A 339 11.04 12.43 -11.54
C PRO A 339 12.10 11.34 -11.72
N ALA A 340 12.09 10.27 -10.91
CA ALA A 340 12.98 9.11 -11.13
C ALA A 340 12.61 8.31 -12.40
N LEU A 341 11.37 8.43 -12.88
CA LEU A 341 10.87 7.79 -14.09
C LEU A 341 10.86 8.74 -15.31
N ASP A 342 10.86 10.05 -15.04
CA ASP A 342 10.92 11.12 -16.04
C ASP A 342 11.96 12.18 -15.58
N PRO A 343 13.26 11.95 -15.83
CA PRO A 343 14.34 12.79 -15.30
C PRO A 343 14.35 14.22 -15.83
N GLY A 344 13.61 14.49 -16.91
CA GLY A 344 13.39 15.83 -17.47
C GLY A 344 12.32 16.65 -16.76
N SER A 345 11.55 16.05 -15.84
CA SER A 345 10.51 16.75 -15.08
C SER A 345 11.10 17.76 -14.09
N ASP A 346 10.46 18.93 -13.99
CA ASP A 346 10.77 20.03 -13.08
C ASP A 346 10.25 19.82 -11.64
N GLY A 347 9.45 18.76 -11.44
CA GLY A 347 8.85 18.42 -10.16
C GLY A 347 8.06 17.12 -10.19
N PRO A 348 7.56 16.68 -9.02
CA PRO A 348 6.68 15.53 -8.93
C PRO A 348 5.32 15.85 -9.56
N LYS A 349 4.75 14.87 -10.27
CA LYS A 349 3.42 14.95 -10.90
C LYS A 349 2.63 13.73 -10.48
N SER A 350 1.35 13.92 -10.20
CA SER A 350 0.47 12.85 -9.73
C SER A 350 -0.92 12.97 -10.35
N ARG A 351 -1.50 11.83 -10.75
CA ARG A 351 -2.93 11.72 -11.12
C ARG A 351 -3.83 11.36 -9.93
N VAL A 352 -3.23 11.05 -8.78
CA VAL A 352 -3.95 10.80 -7.52
C VAL A 352 -4.73 12.06 -7.16
N ASP A 353 -6.03 11.91 -6.89
CA ASP A 353 -6.87 13.00 -6.38
C ASP A 353 -6.71 13.11 -4.86
N LEU A 354 -6.64 11.96 -4.16
CA LEU A 354 -6.53 11.90 -2.71
C LEU A 354 -5.55 10.81 -2.26
N ALA A 355 -4.59 11.17 -1.42
CA ALA A 355 -3.65 10.27 -0.79
C ALA A 355 -3.82 10.27 0.73
N ILE A 356 -3.99 9.10 1.34
CA ILE A 356 -4.31 8.95 2.76
C ILE A 356 -3.28 8.06 3.45
N GLY A 357 -2.50 8.65 4.36
CA GLY A 357 -1.58 7.94 5.25
C GLY A 357 -2.27 7.57 6.55
N LEU A 358 -2.75 6.33 6.65
CA LEU A 358 -3.39 5.79 7.85
C LEU A 358 -2.34 5.35 8.86
N GLN A 359 -2.36 5.98 10.03
CA GLN A 359 -1.46 5.70 11.15
C GLN A 359 -0.01 5.51 10.69
N GLY A 360 0.49 6.49 9.93
CA GLY A 360 1.65 6.29 9.07
C GLY A 360 2.97 6.19 9.81
N ALA A 361 3.76 5.17 9.46
CA ALA A 361 5.18 5.05 9.80
C ALA A 361 6.04 5.84 8.80
N VAL A 362 5.64 7.10 8.57
CA VAL A 362 6.37 8.10 7.79
C VAL A 362 6.63 9.37 8.62
N SER A 363 7.83 9.93 8.54
CA SER A 363 8.22 11.11 9.33
C SER A 363 7.49 12.33 8.80
N ILE A 364 6.88 13.13 9.69
CA ILE A 364 6.33 14.43 9.30
C ILE A 364 7.43 15.39 8.82
N ASN A 365 8.68 15.20 9.27
CA ASN A 365 9.81 16.04 8.89
C ASN A 365 10.18 15.90 7.40
N ARG A 366 9.75 14.83 6.72
CA ARG A 366 10.02 14.62 5.28
C ARG A 366 9.35 15.64 4.36
N PHE A 367 8.41 16.43 4.88
CA PHE A 367 7.79 17.55 4.17
C PHE A 367 8.59 18.85 4.25
N MET A 368 9.68 18.90 5.02
CA MET A 368 10.36 20.15 5.38
C MET A 368 11.87 20.05 5.22
N PRO A 369 12.47 20.83 4.29
CA PRO A 369 13.92 20.89 4.16
C PRO A 369 14.61 21.26 5.47
N GLY A 370 15.71 20.57 5.79
CA GLY A 370 16.51 20.81 7.00
C GLY A 370 15.90 20.26 8.30
N LYS A 371 14.75 19.57 8.25
CA LYS A 371 14.14 18.91 9.41
C LYS A 371 14.39 17.40 9.35
N GLY A 372 14.84 16.82 10.47
CA GLY A 372 15.06 15.38 10.61
C GLY A 372 16.23 14.82 9.78
N ILE A 373 16.45 13.51 9.89
CA ILE A 373 17.59 12.79 9.27
C ILE A 373 17.19 12.00 8.02
N GLU A 374 15.90 11.95 7.67
CA GLU A 374 15.37 11.17 6.54
C GLU A 374 15.25 12.00 5.25
N GLY A 375 15.88 13.18 5.21
CA GLY A 375 15.75 14.15 4.13
C GLY A 375 14.35 14.77 4.03
N ALA A 376 14.14 15.55 2.98
CA ALA A 376 12.85 16.20 2.68
C ALA A 376 12.33 15.86 1.27
N PRO A 377 12.07 14.57 0.97
CA PRO A 377 11.59 14.15 -0.34
C PRO A 377 10.20 14.69 -0.67
N TYR A 378 9.45 15.18 0.33
CA TYR A 378 8.07 15.67 0.19
C TYR A 378 7.97 17.19 0.26
N ARG A 379 9.11 17.91 0.24
CA ARG A 379 9.17 19.38 0.37
C ARG A 379 8.29 20.16 -0.59
N ASP A 380 8.06 19.59 -1.77
CA ASP A 380 7.30 20.22 -2.86
C ASP A 380 5.88 19.63 -2.96
N PHE A 381 5.26 19.28 -1.82
CA PHE A 381 3.89 18.71 -1.79
C PHE A 381 2.85 19.60 -2.48
N ALA A 382 3.03 20.92 -2.46
CA ALA A 382 2.21 21.86 -3.20
C ALA A 382 2.32 21.73 -4.74
N LYS A 383 3.37 21.07 -5.27
CA LYS A 383 3.56 20.84 -6.72
C LYS A 383 2.79 19.63 -7.24
N LEU A 384 2.17 18.80 -6.39
CA LEU A 384 1.40 17.62 -6.81
C LEU A 384 0.05 17.95 -7.51
N GLY A 385 -0.16 19.22 -7.87
CA GLY A 385 -1.32 19.69 -8.61
C GLY A 385 -2.60 19.54 -7.80
N LYS A 386 -3.49 18.66 -8.26
CA LYS A 386 -4.80 18.39 -7.63
C LYS A 386 -4.74 17.41 -6.46
N THR A 387 -3.59 16.78 -6.21
CA THR A 387 -3.46 15.73 -5.19
C THR A 387 -3.61 16.34 -3.80
N HIS A 388 -4.61 15.91 -3.03
CA HIS A 388 -4.69 16.21 -1.62
C HIS A 388 -4.02 15.11 -0.79
N ILE A 389 -3.28 15.48 0.25
CA ILE A 389 -2.67 14.52 1.19
C ILE A 389 -3.34 14.66 2.55
N ALA A 390 -3.82 13.56 3.09
CA ALA A 390 -4.33 13.43 4.45
C ALA A 390 -3.49 12.42 5.24
N LEU A 391 -3.12 12.77 6.46
CA LEU A 391 -2.42 11.90 7.41
C LEU A 391 -3.29 11.77 8.66
N THR A 392 -3.33 10.59 9.27
CA THR A 392 -4.07 10.37 10.52
C THR A 392 -3.11 10.02 11.65
N ALA A 393 -3.36 10.58 12.84
CA ALA A 393 -2.72 10.20 14.09
C ALA A 393 -3.76 9.70 15.11
N SER A 394 -3.31 8.95 16.12
CA SER A 394 -4.13 8.63 17.30
C SER A 394 -3.29 8.54 18.57
N GLN A 395 -3.87 8.94 19.70
CA GLN A 395 -3.26 8.75 21.02
C GLN A 395 -3.22 7.28 21.44
N TYR A 396 -4.03 6.43 20.81
CA TYR A 396 -4.12 5.00 21.09
C TYR A 396 -3.21 4.17 20.19
N ASP A 397 -2.54 4.77 19.20
CA ASP A 397 -1.53 4.10 18.39
C ASP A 397 -0.22 3.94 19.16
N GLY A 398 0.01 2.74 19.70
CA GLY A 398 1.24 2.38 20.40
C GLY A 398 2.38 1.93 19.48
N ALA A 399 2.13 1.63 18.21
CA ALA A 399 3.17 1.26 17.25
C ALA A 399 3.88 2.51 16.70
N ALA A 400 3.12 3.53 16.34
CA ALA A 400 3.65 4.84 15.94
C ALA A 400 4.00 5.71 17.15
N GLY A 401 3.25 5.64 18.25
CA GLY A 401 3.45 6.47 19.45
C GLY A 401 4.62 6.06 20.37
N GLY A 402 5.40 5.04 19.99
CA GLY A 402 6.51 4.49 20.76
C GLY A 402 7.64 5.48 21.07
N ARG A 403 8.50 5.15 22.04
CA ARG A 403 9.67 5.97 22.45
C ARG A 403 10.79 5.86 21.40
N VAL A 404 10.64 6.52 20.27
CA VAL A 404 11.70 6.69 19.28
C VAL A 404 12.13 8.16 19.31
N PHE A 405 13.33 8.44 19.82
CA PHE A 405 13.78 9.82 20.06
C PHE A 405 14.23 10.55 18.79
N TRP A 406 14.49 9.84 17.69
CA TRP A 406 15.08 10.40 16.46
C TRP A 406 14.10 10.50 15.28
N TYR A 407 12.79 10.31 15.50
CA TYR A 407 11.81 10.23 14.44
C TYR A 407 10.39 10.59 14.92
N ASP A 408 9.65 11.34 14.09
CA ASP A 408 8.31 11.85 14.38
C ASP A 408 7.27 11.24 13.42
N PRO A 409 6.71 10.05 13.72
CA PRO A 409 5.75 9.39 12.83
C PRO A 409 4.44 10.14 12.72
N SER A 410 3.93 10.22 11.49
CA SER A 410 2.60 10.76 11.22
C SER A 410 1.45 10.03 11.93
N GLY A 411 1.62 8.77 12.38
CA GLY A 411 0.61 8.07 13.17
C GLY A 411 0.54 8.49 14.64
N SER A 412 1.56 9.20 15.15
CA SER A 412 1.66 9.53 16.57
C SER A 412 0.96 10.84 16.89
N ILE A 413 0.10 10.83 17.92
CA ILE A 413 -0.51 12.07 18.43
C ILE A 413 0.53 13.10 18.90
N LYS A 414 1.71 12.66 19.34
CA LYS A 414 2.79 13.58 19.72
C LYS A 414 3.30 14.39 18.53
N SER A 415 3.41 13.74 17.37
CA SER A 415 3.81 14.38 16.13
C SER A 415 2.70 15.29 15.60
N TRP A 416 1.43 14.92 15.82
CA TRP A 416 0.30 15.82 15.58
C TRP A 416 0.40 17.09 16.43
N HIS A 417 0.61 16.99 17.74
CA HIS A 417 0.81 18.16 18.62
C HIS A 417 2.03 18.99 18.21
N LEU A 418 3.13 18.35 17.81
CA LEU A 418 4.31 19.05 17.30
C LEU A 418 3.97 19.92 16.08
N ALA A 419 3.13 19.41 15.18
CA ALA A 419 2.70 20.15 14.00
C ALA A 419 1.60 21.19 14.29
N CYS A 420 0.69 20.89 15.22
CA CYS A 420 -0.60 21.55 15.36
C CYS A 420 -0.72 22.53 16.54
N ASP A 421 0.15 22.44 17.55
CA ASP A 421 0.14 23.36 18.70
C ASP A 421 0.74 24.76 18.37
N GLY A 422 1.00 25.04 17.08
CA GLY A 422 1.33 26.38 16.57
C GLY A 422 2.71 26.93 16.93
N ARG A 423 3.65 26.10 17.38
CA ARG A 423 4.98 26.55 17.84
C ARG A 423 6.03 26.68 16.73
N ASP A 424 5.85 25.98 15.62
CA ASP A 424 6.79 25.97 14.49
C ASP A 424 6.10 26.51 13.23
N ALA A 425 6.62 27.62 12.69
CA ALA A 425 6.03 28.29 11.52
C ALA A 425 6.08 27.43 10.25
N GLN A 426 7.11 26.58 10.09
CA GLN A 426 7.24 25.70 8.94
C GLN A 426 6.22 24.56 9.00
N MET A 427 5.98 24.02 10.20
CA MET A 427 4.90 23.04 10.44
C MET A 427 3.53 23.66 10.15
N ALA A 428 3.26 24.85 10.69
CA ALA A 428 1.99 25.55 10.47
C ALA A 428 1.75 25.91 9.00
N ALA A 429 2.81 26.16 8.23
CA ALA A 429 2.72 26.36 6.78
C ALA A 429 2.45 25.05 6.02
N THR A 430 2.92 23.92 6.53
CA THR A 430 2.83 22.60 5.89
C THR A 430 1.50 21.91 6.15
N PHE A 431 1.04 21.92 7.41
CA PHE A 431 -0.09 21.12 7.87
C PHE A 431 -1.34 21.98 8.11
N ASP A 432 -2.49 21.43 7.74
CA ASP A 432 -3.81 21.89 8.16
C ASP A 432 -4.36 20.91 9.19
N CYS A 433 -4.50 21.36 10.43
CA CYS A 433 -4.77 20.50 11.56
C CYS A 433 -6.26 20.31 11.76
N LEU A 434 -6.67 19.04 11.76
CA LEU A 434 -8.07 18.64 11.85
C LEU A 434 -8.26 17.65 13.00
N THR A 435 -9.50 17.56 13.50
CA THR A 435 -9.93 16.54 14.45
C THR A 435 -11.13 15.81 13.86
N ALA A 436 -11.07 14.49 13.88
CA ALA A 436 -12.16 13.63 13.46
C ALA A 436 -12.74 12.89 14.67
N SER A 437 -14.07 12.78 14.69
CA SER A 437 -14.80 12.15 15.77
C SER A 437 -15.90 11.25 15.22
N ASP A 438 -16.04 10.04 15.76
CA ASP A 438 -17.20 9.18 15.51
C ASP A 438 -17.79 8.68 16.83
N THR A 439 -18.92 9.25 17.22
CA THR A 439 -19.64 8.86 18.44
C THR A 439 -20.94 8.10 18.15
N SER A 440 -21.15 7.69 16.89
CA SER A 440 -22.39 7.09 16.39
C SER A 440 -22.85 5.81 17.10
N ALA A 441 -21.94 5.14 17.83
CA ALA A 441 -22.29 4.00 18.67
C ALA A 441 -23.14 4.39 19.89
N SER A 442 -23.17 5.68 20.26
CA SER A 442 -23.96 6.22 21.37
C SER A 442 -25.25 6.89 20.88
N PRO A 443 -26.36 6.83 21.64
CA PRO A 443 -27.57 7.56 21.30
C PRO A 443 -27.32 9.06 21.11
N GLY A 444 -27.72 9.61 19.96
CA GLY A 444 -27.50 11.03 19.61
C GLY A 444 -26.07 11.36 19.17
N GLY A 445 -25.18 10.38 19.10
CA GLY A 445 -23.84 10.55 18.54
C GLY A 445 -23.84 10.60 17.02
N GLY A 446 -22.76 11.10 16.44
CA GLY A 446 -22.58 11.23 15.01
C GLY A 446 -21.12 11.30 14.61
N PHE A 447 -20.88 11.44 13.31
CA PHE A 447 -19.55 11.63 12.74
C PHE A 447 -19.28 13.11 12.46
N SER A 448 -18.06 13.58 12.73
CA SER A 448 -17.59 14.93 12.39
C SER A 448 -16.11 14.97 11.99
N LEU A 449 -15.77 15.94 11.13
CA LEU A 449 -14.40 16.27 10.73
C LEU A 449 -14.27 17.79 10.71
N CYS A 450 -13.47 18.34 11.63
CA CYS A 450 -13.50 19.77 11.97
C CYS A 450 -12.06 20.31 12.06
N LYS A 451 -11.88 21.62 11.92
CA LYS A 451 -10.58 22.22 12.22
C LYS A 451 -10.23 22.04 13.70
N ALA A 452 -8.95 21.86 14.00
CA ALA A 452 -8.49 21.74 15.38
C ALA A 452 -8.93 22.97 16.20
N GLY A 453 -9.62 22.72 17.32
CA GLY A 453 -10.20 23.77 18.18
C GLY A 453 -11.55 24.34 17.75
N ASP A 454 -12.14 23.86 16.64
CA ASP A 454 -13.49 24.23 16.19
C ASP A 454 -14.51 23.15 16.56
N ASP A 455 -14.96 23.17 17.81
CA ASP A 455 -15.91 22.20 18.37
C ASP A 455 -17.28 22.22 17.68
N ARG A 456 -17.58 23.27 16.91
CA ARG A 456 -18.85 23.43 16.17
C ARG A 456 -18.72 23.10 14.70
N CYS A 457 -17.52 22.79 14.22
CA CYS A 457 -17.22 22.49 12.81
C CYS A 457 -17.74 23.61 11.88
N SER A 458 -17.66 24.84 12.37
CA SER A 458 -18.16 26.05 11.71
C SER A 458 -17.26 26.51 10.57
N THR A 459 -16.04 26.01 10.52
CA THR A 459 -15.02 26.32 9.51
C THR A 459 -14.85 25.15 8.56
N THR A 460 -14.89 25.43 7.25
CA THR A 460 -14.64 24.41 6.23
C THR A 460 -13.22 23.82 6.43
N PRO A 461 -13.07 22.49 6.51
CA PRO A 461 -11.80 21.83 6.84
C PRO A 461 -10.78 21.80 5.69
N VAL A 462 -10.92 22.69 4.70
CA VAL A 462 -10.13 22.66 3.45
C VAL A 462 -9.20 23.86 3.39
N SER A 463 -7.89 23.61 3.45
CA SER A 463 -6.86 24.56 3.04
C SER A 463 -6.14 24.02 1.81
N GLN A 464 -6.26 24.71 0.67
CA GLN A 464 -5.51 24.34 -0.53
C GLN A 464 -4.01 24.49 -0.29
N GLY A 465 -3.22 23.58 -0.86
CA GLY A 465 -1.76 23.62 -0.78
C GLY A 465 -1.20 23.29 0.61
N LYS A 466 -1.96 22.57 1.45
CA LYS A 466 -1.53 22.04 2.75
C LYS A 466 -1.83 20.54 2.86
N VAL A 467 -1.10 19.87 3.75
CA VAL A 467 -1.36 18.48 4.12
C VAL A 467 -2.35 18.44 5.28
N SER A 468 -3.50 17.80 5.13
CA SER A 468 -4.42 17.60 6.25
C SER A 468 -3.79 16.65 7.26
N TYR A 469 -3.67 17.06 8.52
CA TYR A 469 -3.17 16.22 9.59
C TYR A 469 -4.27 16.05 10.66
N ILE A 470 -4.81 14.84 10.72
CA ILE A 470 -6.08 14.53 11.37
C ILE A 470 -5.81 13.75 12.67
N ASP A 471 -6.24 14.29 13.80
CA ASP A 471 -6.40 13.50 15.01
C ASP A 471 -7.65 12.62 14.90
N ALA A 472 -7.46 11.30 14.88
CA ALA A 472 -8.51 10.29 14.79
C ALA A 472 -8.73 9.54 16.12
N SER A 473 -8.33 10.15 17.25
CA SER A 473 -8.42 9.52 18.57
C SER A 473 -9.85 9.32 19.07
N ASN A 474 -10.82 10.14 18.64
CA ASN A 474 -12.16 10.12 19.22
C ASN A 474 -13.11 9.17 18.44
N GLY A 475 -13.24 7.94 18.91
CA GLY A 475 -14.17 6.93 18.39
C GLY A 475 -13.80 6.31 17.05
N ILE A 476 -12.70 6.77 16.42
CA ILE A 476 -12.25 6.26 15.11
C ILE A 476 -11.10 5.26 15.25
N THR A 477 -10.04 5.62 15.98
CA THR A 477 -8.88 4.74 16.23
C THR A 477 -8.64 4.63 17.74
N GLN A 478 -9.29 3.68 18.40
CA GLN A 478 -9.32 3.52 19.87
C GLN A 478 -9.03 2.11 20.36
N PHE A 479 -9.43 1.10 19.60
CA PHE A 479 -9.43 -0.29 20.04
C PHE A 479 -8.26 -1.05 19.43
N ASN A 480 -7.74 -2.03 20.19
CA ASN A 480 -6.82 -2.99 19.59
C ASN A 480 -7.60 -3.95 18.68
N SER A 481 -7.00 -4.36 17.56
CA SER A 481 -7.56 -5.39 16.68
C SER A 481 -7.11 -6.78 17.13
N PRO A 482 -7.98 -7.81 17.11
CA PRO A 482 -7.62 -9.17 17.48
C PRO A 482 -6.40 -9.67 16.70
N GLY A 483 -5.44 -10.30 17.40
CA GLY A 483 -4.23 -10.82 16.77
C GLY A 483 -3.19 -9.75 16.38
N SER A 484 -3.46 -8.47 16.63
CA SER A 484 -2.52 -7.37 16.34
C SER A 484 -1.81 -6.84 17.59
N GLY A 485 -0.60 -6.30 17.39
CA GLY A 485 0.16 -5.57 18.40
C GLY A 485 0.15 -4.06 18.15
N GLY A 486 0.66 -3.27 19.11
CA GLY A 486 0.82 -1.82 18.92
C GLY A 486 -0.42 -0.97 19.25
N GLY A 487 -1.32 -1.46 20.10
CA GLY A 487 -2.52 -0.70 20.51
C GLY A 487 -3.52 -0.56 19.37
N ALA A 488 -4.07 0.63 19.16
CA ALA A 488 -5.08 0.89 18.13
C ALA A 488 -4.52 1.06 16.71
N HIS A 489 -3.23 0.73 16.47
CA HIS A 489 -2.59 0.89 15.16
C HIS A 489 -3.36 0.20 14.02
N SER A 490 -4.00 -0.92 14.32
CA SER A 490 -4.78 -1.74 13.38
C SER A 490 -6.29 -1.54 13.53
N ASP A 491 -6.75 -0.51 14.25
CA ASP A 491 -8.18 -0.20 14.38
C ASP A 491 -8.78 0.45 13.12
N ILE A 492 -7.91 0.76 12.16
CA ILE A 492 -8.23 1.40 10.88
C ILE A 492 -9.10 0.54 9.96
N TYR A 493 -9.42 -0.70 10.34
CA TYR A 493 -10.20 -1.68 9.58
C TYR A 493 -11.69 -1.67 9.94
N ARG A 494 -12.18 -0.63 10.62
CA ARG A 494 -13.57 -0.53 11.11
C ARG A 494 -14.36 0.56 10.40
N LEU A 495 -15.68 0.49 10.54
CA LEU A 495 -16.63 1.43 9.94
C LEU A 495 -16.35 2.91 10.27
N PRO A 496 -15.98 3.31 11.51
CA PRO A 496 -15.60 4.70 11.81
C PRO A 496 -14.47 5.24 10.93
N MET A 497 -13.45 4.41 10.66
CA MET A 497 -12.40 4.77 9.71
C MET A 497 -12.94 4.84 8.28
N GLY A 498 -13.83 3.92 7.89
CA GLY A 498 -14.55 3.97 6.62
C GLY A 498 -15.30 5.29 6.40
N ARG A 499 -15.94 5.84 7.44
CA ARG A 499 -16.62 7.15 7.40
C ARG A 499 -15.66 8.31 7.26
N LEU A 500 -14.53 8.28 7.97
CA LEU A 500 -13.46 9.28 7.77
C LEU A 500 -12.92 9.24 6.33
N LEU A 501 -12.60 8.05 5.83
CA LEU A 501 -12.14 7.85 4.46
C LEU A 501 -13.16 8.36 3.44
N TRP A 502 -14.45 8.02 3.62
CA TRP A 502 -15.50 8.50 2.73
C TRP A 502 -15.64 10.01 2.76
N ARG A 503 -15.61 10.63 3.95
CA ARG A 503 -15.66 12.09 4.08
C ARG A 503 -14.53 12.78 3.33
N LEU A 504 -13.33 12.21 3.36
CA LEU A 504 -12.19 12.72 2.59
C LEU A 504 -12.40 12.53 1.08
N VAL A 505 -12.97 11.40 0.65
CA VAL A 505 -13.31 11.16 -0.76
C VAL A 505 -14.35 12.18 -1.25
N GLU A 506 -15.39 12.46 -0.47
CA GLU A 506 -16.40 13.48 -0.81
C GLU A 506 -15.80 14.87 -1.04
N GLU A 507 -14.78 15.23 -0.26
CA GLU A 507 -14.18 16.55 -0.35
C GLU A 507 -13.18 16.65 -1.50
N TYR A 508 -12.31 15.64 -1.66
CA TYR A 508 -11.11 15.76 -2.49
C TYR A 508 -11.09 14.88 -3.74
N ALA A 509 -11.92 13.83 -3.78
CA ALA A 509 -11.89 12.84 -4.85
C ALA A 509 -13.29 12.44 -5.33
N LEU A 510 -14.26 13.35 -5.27
CA LEU A 510 -15.62 13.05 -5.70
C LEU A 510 -15.67 12.82 -7.22
N ALA A 511 -16.15 11.64 -7.60
CA ALA A 511 -16.38 11.33 -9.01
C ALA A 511 -17.47 12.25 -9.60
N PRO A 512 -17.28 12.73 -10.83
CA PRO A 512 -18.22 13.63 -11.51
C PRO A 512 -19.62 13.02 -11.73
#